data_AF-A0A7C3TVF9-F1
#
_entry.id   AF-A0A7C3TVF9-F1
#
_cell.length_a   1.000
_cell.length_b   1.000
_cell.length_c   1.000
_cell.angle_alpha   90.00
_cell.angle_beta   90.00
_cell.angle_gamma   90.00
#
_symmetry.space_group_name_H-M   'P 1'
#
loop_
_entity.id
_entity.type
_entity.pdbx_description
1 polymer ?
#
loop_
_entity_poly.entity_id
_entity_poly.type
_entity_poly.pdbx_seq_one_letter_code
_entity_poly.pdbx_strand_id
1 'polypeptide(L)'
;MKRRKRSFLRDEKGAALVGVLMVLLVLTLWVGSAFLSSLTEISIASNHEAGLEAAYAAEAGLQDLLSLYRSRPEWFLEGKPQADLGFPLFDPATATCRGASYCLEHLSYEPASPPAFALAVMVGEGKGGKGLSRIKGMIQGQALGGPFPVPEIFRMGLVTAGRLEICDPLSVQGDLHGGRGVSITPFSVGQQLLQNRFSVTQGMESLRPDFQRMPDIPRITESRFQDYLAAAASPHQRFSGSQSLTLKGDQEGKIFYIDGDLLLKAEDLSRVVIVVKGNLTVAGNTLFDSEKTLDTAFISGGGVVVHPQGELNGVFWTNGSFLAAGPGKIRGAVVAQGDLRLGTGIGFERETRIAQAFLSPLAPAVTFHLAGWSQQ
;
A
#
# COMPACT_ATOMS: atom_id res chain seq x y z
N MET A 1 117.18 -18.92 20.27
CA MET A 1 115.80 -19.05 19.72
C MET A 1 115.11 -17.68 19.72
N LYS A 2 114.97 -17.02 18.56
CA LYS A 2 114.26 -15.73 18.40
C LYS A 2 112.85 -16.01 17.86
N ARG A 3 111.81 -15.90 18.70
CA ARG A 3 110.39 -15.97 18.28
C ARG A 3 109.98 -14.66 17.60
N ARG A 4 109.78 -14.71 16.28
CA ARG A 4 109.18 -13.64 15.47
C ARG A 4 107.69 -13.49 15.85
N LYS A 5 107.32 -12.41 16.54
CA LYS A 5 105.91 -12.00 16.70
C LYS A 5 105.42 -11.46 15.35
N ARG A 6 104.62 -12.25 14.63
CA ARG A 6 103.93 -11.79 13.42
C ARG A 6 102.78 -10.86 13.85
N SER A 7 102.73 -9.67 13.26
CA SER A 7 101.73 -8.62 13.52
C SER A 7 100.36 -9.04 13.01
N PHE A 8 99.40 -9.20 13.92
CA PHE A 8 98.01 -9.61 13.67
C PHE A 8 97.07 -8.43 13.37
N LEU A 9 97.60 -7.23 13.10
CA LEU A 9 96.83 -5.98 12.98
C LEU A 9 96.61 -5.54 11.51
N ARG A 10 96.62 -6.47 10.55
CA ARG A 10 96.43 -6.14 9.13
C ARG A 10 95.04 -6.54 8.57
N ASP A 11 94.16 -7.13 9.40
CA ASP A 11 92.80 -7.58 9.02
C ASP A 11 91.64 -6.73 9.58
N GLU A 12 91.90 -5.74 10.46
CA GLU A 12 90.81 -4.98 11.11
C GLU A 12 90.00 -4.10 10.14
N LYS A 13 90.61 -3.62 9.05
CA LYS A 13 89.91 -2.83 8.02
C LYS A 13 88.93 -3.67 7.19
N GLY A 14 89.22 -4.96 6.98
CA GLY A 14 88.32 -5.88 6.30
C GLY A 14 87.12 -6.25 7.16
N ALA A 15 87.35 -6.49 8.45
CA ALA A 15 86.28 -6.83 9.40
C ALA A 15 85.25 -5.69 9.56
N ALA A 16 85.69 -4.42 9.60
CA ALA A 16 84.79 -3.27 9.68
C ALA A 16 83.89 -3.16 8.44
N LEU A 17 84.43 -3.39 7.24
CA LEU A 17 83.66 -3.37 6.00
C LEU A 17 82.59 -4.48 5.98
N VAL A 18 82.97 -5.70 6.37
CA VAL A 18 82.03 -6.83 6.46
C VAL A 18 80.94 -6.55 7.49
N GLY A 19 81.29 -5.96 8.63
CA GLY A 19 80.33 -5.54 9.65
C GLY A 19 79.30 -4.55 9.13
N VAL A 20 79.74 -3.49 8.45
CA VAL A 20 78.84 -2.49 7.83
C VAL A 20 77.96 -3.13 6.76
N LEU A 21 78.52 -4.01 5.92
CA LEU A 21 77.77 -4.69 4.86
C LEU A 21 76.71 -5.64 5.43
N MET A 22 77.02 -6.36 6.51
CA MET A 22 76.05 -7.19 7.23
C MET A 22 74.93 -6.35 7.83
N VAL A 23 75.25 -5.22 8.48
CA VAL A 23 74.23 -4.32 9.03
C VAL A 23 73.32 -3.75 7.92
N LEU A 24 73.91 -3.34 6.80
CA LEU A 24 73.14 -2.87 5.64
C LEU A 24 72.23 -3.96 5.08
N LEU A 25 72.70 -5.20 4.99
CA LEU A 25 71.89 -6.33 4.53
C LEU A 25 70.73 -6.64 5.48
N VAL A 26 70.95 -6.57 6.80
CA VAL A 26 69.86 -6.76 7.78
C VAL A 26 68.83 -5.63 7.65
N LEU A 27 69.27 -4.38 7.52
CA LEU A 27 68.39 -3.23 7.37
C LEU A 27 67.56 -3.29 6.07
N THR A 28 68.16 -3.69 4.95
CA THR A 28 67.42 -3.83 3.68
C THR A 28 66.38 -4.94 3.75
N LEU A 29 66.69 -6.07 4.40
CA LEU A 29 65.73 -7.14 4.63
C LEU A 29 64.57 -6.68 5.53
N TRP A 30 64.83 -5.87 6.56
CA TRP A 30 63.79 -5.31 7.43
C TRP A 30 62.87 -4.35 6.68
N VAL A 31 63.43 -3.42 5.90
CA VAL A 31 62.64 -2.49 5.09
C VAL A 31 61.82 -3.23 4.04
N GLY A 32 62.39 -4.25 3.39
CA GLY A 32 61.68 -5.10 2.44
C GLY A 32 60.50 -5.85 3.06
N SER A 33 60.69 -6.42 4.26
CA SER A 33 59.63 -7.10 5.01
C SER A 33 58.49 -6.15 5.39
N ALA A 34 58.82 -4.96 5.92
CA ALA A 34 57.84 -3.94 6.27
C ALA A 34 57.02 -3.48 5.04
N PHE A 35 57.67 -3.32 3.89
CA PHE A 35 57.00 -2.95 2.64
C PHE A 35 56.04 -4.04 2.14
N LEU A 36 56.44 -5.32 2.19
CA LEU A 36 55.56 -6.44 1.83
C LEU A 36 54.35 -6.53 2.77
N SER A 37 54.55 -6.34 4.09
CA SER A 37 53.46 -6.28 5.07
C SER A 37 52.45 -5.18 4.72
N SER A 38 52.94 -3.97 4.40
CA SER A 38 52.08 -2.85 4.01
C SER A 38 51.29 -3.13 2.73
N LEU A 39 51.90 -3.75 1.71
CA LEU A 39 51.18 -4.14 0.50
C LEU A 39 50.11 -5.20 0.77
N THR A 40 50.38 -6.15 1.67
CA THR A 40 49.36 -7.14 2.05
C THR A 40 48.21 -6.51 2.81
N GLU A 41 48.47 -5.58 3.72
CA GLU A 41 47.43 -4.83 4.45
C GLU A 41 46.57 -3.98 3.50
N ILE A 42 47.19 -3.29 2.53
CA ILE A 42 46.47 -2.51 1.51
C ILE A 42 45.59 -3.42 0.66
N SER A 43 46.07 -4.60 0.27
CA SER A 43 45.29 -5.58 -0.50
C SER A 43 44.11 -6.11 0.30
N ILE A 44 44.31 -6.46 1.58
CA ILE A 44 43.25 -6.91 2.48
C ILE A 44 42.20 -5.81 2.68
N ALA A 45 42.64 -4.57 2.93
CA ALA A 45 41.76 -3.42 3.11
C ALA A 45 40.95 -3.13 1.83
N SER A 46 41.59 -3.16 0.66
CA SER A 46 40.92 -2.92 -0.62
C SER A 46 39.92 -4.02 -0.96
N ASN A 47 40.24 -5.29 -0.68
CA ASN A 47 39.32 -6.40 -0.89
C ASN A 47 38.13 -6.35 0.09
N HIS A 48 38.40 -5.92 1.34
CA HIS A 48 37.35 -5.73 2.34
C HIS A 48 36.40 -4.60 1.95
N GLU A 49 36.92 -3.46 1.51
CA GLU A 49 36.14 -2.32 1.00
C GLU A 49 35.30 -2.74 -0.21
N ALA A 50 35.90 -3.42 -1.19
CA ALA A 50 35.20 -3.96 -2.36
C ALA A 50 34.07 -4.93 -1.98
N GLY A 51 34.30 -5.79 -0.99
CA GLY A 51 33.27 -6.71 -0.46
C GLY A 51 32.12 -5.98 0.22
N LEU A 52 32.40 -4.92 0.98
CA LEU A 52 31.38 -4.07 1.61
C LEU A 52 30.56 -3.31 0.56
N GLU A 53 31.21 -2.72 -0.44
CA GLU A 53 30.51 -2.05 -1.54
C GLU A 53 29.56 -3.00 -2.28
N ALA A 54 30.02 -4.22 -2.57
CA ALA A 54 29.20 -5.26 -3.20
C ALA A 54 28.02 -5.67 -2.31
N ALA A 55 28.21 -5.79 -0.99
CA ALA A 55 27.13 -6.11 -0.06
C ALA A 55 26.07 -5.00 -0.02
N TYR A 56 26.47 -3.73 0.07
CA TYR A 56 25.54 -2.60 0.05
C TYR A 56 24.75 -2.51 -1.26
N ALA A 57 25.38 -2.84 -2.39
CA ALA A 57 24.67 -2.92 -3.67
C ALA A 57 23.60 -4.03 -3.65
N ALA A 58 23.93 -5.23 -3.15
CA ALA A 58 22.97 -6.32 -3.04
C ALA A 58 21.78 -5.97 -2.12
N GLU A 59 22.04 -5.28 -1.00
CA GLU A 59 20.97 -4.78 -0.10
C GLU A 59 20.08 -3.75 -0.80
N ALA A 60 20.67 -2.80 -1.53
CA ALA A 60 19.93 -1.80 -2.27
C ALA A 60 18.97 -2.46 -3.29
N GLY A 61 19.44 -3.49 -3.99
CA GLY A 61 18.60 -4.27 -4.90
C GLY A 61 17.42 -4.95 -4.19
N LEU A 62 17.64 -5.47 -2.97
CA LEU A 62 16.58 -6.09 -2.19
C LEU A 62 15.53 -5.06 -1.73
N GLN A 63 15.98 -3.86 -1.37
CA GLN A 63 15.08 -2.74 -1.02
C GLN A 63 14.31 -2.24 -2.23
N ASP A 64 14.92 -2.19 -3.40
CA ASP A 64 14.25 -1.81 -4.64
C ASP A 64 13.19 -2.85 -5.04
N LEU A 65 13.46 -4.15 -4.83
CA LEU A 65 12.47 -5.21 -5.06
C LEU A 65 11.29 -5.08 -4.09
N LEU A 66 11.57 -4.76 -2.82
CA LEU A 66 10.53 -4.49 -1.82
C LEU A 66 9.69 -3.26 -2.19
N SER A 67 10.34 -2.20 -2.67
CA SER A 67 9.68 -0.98 -3.17
C SER A 67 8.80 -1.28 -4.38
N LEU A 68 9.29 -2.12 -5.30
CA LEU A 68 8.54 -2.57 -6.46
C LEU A 68 7.25 -3.29 -6.04
N TYR A 69 7.32 -4.25 -5.13
CA TYR A 69 6.12 -4.93 -4.61
C TYR A 69 5.15 -3.97 -3.91
N ARG A 70 5.65 -2.97 -3.17
CA ARG A 70 4.78 -1.94 -2.57
C ARG A 70 4.05 -1.11 -3.63
N SER A 71 4.70 -0.84 -4.75
CA SER A 71 4.09 -0.09 -5.86
C SER A 71 3.16 -0.94 -6.74
N ARG A 72 3.40 -2.26 -6.80
CA ARG A 72 2.66 -3.25 -7.60
C ARG A 72 2.40 -4.54 -6.80
N PRO A 73 1.50 -4.50 -5.79
CA PRO A 73 1.24 -5.66 -4.93
C PRO A 73 0.76 -6.90 -5.68
N GLU A 74 0.06 -6.70 -6.80
CA GLU A 74 -0.42 -7.75 -7.68
C GLU A 74 0.71 -8.65 -8.22
N TRP A 75 1.92 -8.11 -8.40
CA TRP A 75 3.07 -8.90 -8.86
C TRP A 75 3.52 -9.95 -7.86
N PHE A 76 3.45 -9.61 -6.57
CA PHE A 76 3.73 -10.58 -5.52
C PHE A 76 2.58 -11.59 -5.38
N LEU A 77 1.33 -11.11 -5.40
CA LEU A 77 0.15 -11.96 -5.22
C LEU A 77 -0.02 -12.99 -6.34
N GLU A 78 0.33 -12.62 -7.57
CA GLU A 78 0.30 -13.52 -8.74
C GLU A 78 1.56 -14.39 -8.85
N GLY A 79 2.56 -14.19 -8.00
CA GLY A 79 3.84 -14.89 -8.07
C GLY A 79 4.56 -14.66 -9.40
N LYS A 80 4.60 -13.40 -9.88
CA LYS A 80 5.16 -13.05 -11.19
C LYS A 80 6.60 -13.55 -11.33
N PRO A 81 6.94 -14.27 -12.42
CA PRO A 81 8.30 -14.73 -12.61
C PRO A 81 9.25 -13.53 -12.75
N GLN A 82 10.51 -13.76 -12.39
CA GLN A 82 11.56 -12.75 -12.42
C GLN A 82 11.66 -11.96 -13.74
N ALA A 83 11.45 -12.62 -14.87
CA ALA A 83 11.51 -12.02 -16.21
C ALA A 83 10.46 -10.90 -16.42
N ASP A 84 9.32 -10.99 -15.73
CA ASP A 84 8.20 -10.05 -15.88
C ASP A 84 8.34 -8.82 -14.98
N LEU A 85 9.20 -8.88 -13.95
CA LEU A 85 9.39 -7.79 -13.00
C LEU A 85 10.14 -6.60 -13.59
N GLY A 86 10.78 -6.76 -14.75
CA GLY A 86 11.65 -5.73 -15.34
C GLY A 86 12.88 -5.41 -14.48
N PHE A 87 13.20 -6.26 -13.50
CA PHE A 87 14.46 -6.19 -12.76
C PHE A 87 15.61 -6.53 -13.71
N PRO A 88 16.77 -5.87 -13.60
CA PRO A 88 17.93 -6.25 -14.38
C PRO A 88 18.26 -7.72 -14.10
N LEU A 89 18.02 -8.56 -15.10
CA LEU A 89 18.56 -9.90 -15.18
C LEU A 89 20.06 -9.75 -15.42
N PHE A 90 20.88 -10.54 -14.74
CA PHE A 90 22.32 -10.49 -14.94
C PHE A 90 22.64 -10.88 -16.40
N ASP A 91 22.92 -9.89 -17.24
CA ASP A 91 23.86 -10.09 -18.33
C ASP A 91 25.22 -9.56 -17.82
N PRO A 92 26.17 -10.45 -17.46
CA PRO A 92 27.50 -10.04 -17.00
C PRO A 92 28.24 -9.12 -17.99
N ALA A 93 27.77 -8.99 -19.23
CA ALA A 93 28.34 -8.10 -20.24
C ALA A 93 27.87 -6.64 -20.13
N THR A 94 26.82 -6.32 -19.36
CA THR A 94 26.22 -4.98 -19.32
C THR A 94 26.49 -4.25 -18.01
N ALA A 95 27.78 -4.00 -17.73
CA ALA A 95 28.20 -3.15 -16.63
C ALA A 95 27.54 -1.76 -16.76
N THR A 96 26.69 -1.40 -15.80
CA THR A 96 26.11 -0.06 -15.73
C THR A 96 27.20 0.93 -15.32
N CYS A 97 27.33 2.00 -16.11
CA CYS A 97 28.40 2.98 -15.95
C CYS A 97 28.25 3.75 -14.63
N ARG A 98 29.27 3.64 -13.75
CA ARG A 98 29.58 4.45 -12.56
C ARG A 98 29.04 3.94 -11.21
N GLY A 99 29.70 2.93 -10.64
CA GLY A 99 29.61 2.72 -9.21
C GLY A 99 29.54 1.25 -8.87
N ALA A 100 28.57 0.88 -8.07
CA ALA A 100 28.24 -0.51 -7.79
C ALA A 100 26.92 -0.86 -8.51
N SER A 101 26.74 -2.11 -8.88
CA SER A 101 25.53 -2.60 -9.54
C SER A 101 24.94 -3.77 -8.76
N TYR A 102 23.64 -3.99 -8.91
CA TYR A 102 22.98 -5.16 -8.35
C TYR A 102 22.09 -5.84 -9.38
N CYS A 103 21.80 -7.12 -9.18
CA CYS A 103 20.83 -7.87 -9.94
C CYS A 103 20.08 -8.86 -9.05
N LEU A 104 18.95 -9.34 -9.55
CA LEU A 104 18.24 -10.47 -8.96
C LEU A 104 18.81 -11.76 -9.59
N GLU A 105 19.41 -12.64 -8.79
CA GLU A 105 19.95 -13.94 -9.25
C GLU A 105 18.88 -15.03 -9.18
N HIS A 106 18.07 -15.02 -8.13
CA HIS A 106 17.02 -16.00 -7.95
C HIS A 106 15.80 -15.39 -7.24
N LEU A 107 14.61 -15.75 -7.70
CA LEU A 107 13.34 -15.43 -7.06
C LEU A 107 12.45 -16.67 -7.02
N SER A 108 11.95 -16.99 -5.84
CA SER A 108 10.95 -18.04 -5.64
C SER A 108 9.87 -17.58 -4.68
N TYR A 109 8.66 -18.09 -4.87
CA TYR A 109 7.50 -17.82 -4.03
C TYR A 109 7.15 -19.07 -3.22
N GLU A 110 6.50 -18.85 -2.08
CA GLU A 110 5.79 -19.93 -1.40
C GLU A 110 4.72 -20.53 -2.34
N PRO A 111 4.53 -21.86 -2.39
CA PRO A 111 3.57 -22.50 -3.30
C PRO A 111 2.08 -22.24 -2.96
N ALA A 112 1.77 -21.35 -2.02
CA ALA A 112 0.40 -20.92 -1.71
C ALA A 112 -0.12 -19.88 -2.72
N SER A 113 -1.45 -19.77 -2.86
CA SER A 113 -2.10 -18.78 -3.72
C SER A 113 -3.13 -17.97 -2.93
N PRO A 114 -2.85 -16.72 -2.54
CA PRO A 114 -1.59 -15.99 -2.77
C PRO A 114 -0.42 -16.51 -1.93
N PRO A 115 0.84 -16.27 -2.34
CA PRO A 115 2.01 -16.64 -1.55
C PRO A 115 2.10 -15.78 -0.27
N ALA A 116 2.55 -16.32 0.86
CA ALA A 116 2.78 -15.51 2.07
C ALA A 116 4.18 -14.87 2.07
N PHE A 117 5.14 -15.42 1.33
CA PHE A 117 6.48 -14.86 1.19
C PHE A 117 7.11 -15.13 -0.17
N ALA A 118 8.12 -14.32 -0.49
CA ALA A 118 9.04 -14.51 -1.61
C ALA A 118 10.49 -14.56 -1.08
N LEU A 119 11.28 -15.51 -1.59
CA LEU A 119 12.71 -15.62 -1.35
C LEU A 119 13.45 -15.04 -2.55
N ALA A 120 14.24 -14.00 -2.31
CA ALA A 120 15.06 -13.35 -3.32
C ALA A 120 16.55 -13.52 -2.99
N VAL A 121 17.37 -13.79 -3.99
CA VAL A 121 18.83 -13.74 -3.90
C VAL A 121 19.31 -12.59 -4.77
N MET A 122 19.84 -11.55 -4.14
CA MET A 122 20.42 -10.39 -4.81
C MET A 122 21.93 -10.56 -4.89
N VAL A 123 22.50 -10.27 -6.06
CA VAL A 123 23.95 -10.17 -6.24
C VAL A 123 24.29 -8.70 -6.38
N GLY A 124 25.29 -8.25 -5.63
CA GLY A 124 25.88 -6.94 -5.76
C GLY A 124 27.32 -7.05 -6.22
N GLU A 125 27.75 -6.11 -7.05
CA GLU A 125 29.09 -6.01 -7.60
C GLU A 125 29.66 -4.63 -7.27
N GLY A 126 30.84 -4.59 -6.64
CA GLY A 126 31.48 -3.35 -6.22
C GLY A 126 32.10 -2.56 -7.38
N LYS A 127 32.69 -1.40 -7.08
CA LYS A 127 33.19 -0.50 -8.13
C LYS A 127 34.25 -1.13 -9.03
N GLY A 128 33.99 -1.06 -10.33
CA GLY A 128 34.90 -1.61 -11.35
C GLY A 128 35.00 -3.13 -11.34
N GLY A 129 33.93 -3.81 -10.89
CA GLY A 129 33.87 -5.27 -10.82
C GLY A 129 34.74 -5.89 -9.73
N LYS A 130 35.15 -5.07 -8.76
CA LYS A 130 35.89 -5.54 -7.59
C LYS A 130 34.89 -5.88 -6.49
N GLY A 131 34.91 -7.14 -6.07
CA GLY A 131 34.03 -7.64 -5.01
C GLY A 131 32.67 -8.09 -5.56
N LEU A 132 32.23 -9.24 -5.06
CA LEU A 132 30.91 -9.81 -5.32
C LEU A 132 30.32 -10.22 -3.98
N SER A 133 29.06 -9.90 -3.76
CA SER A 133 28.33 -10.30 -2.57
C SER A 133 26.95 -10.81 -2.94
N ARG A 134 26.52 -11.86 -2.25
CA ARG A 134 25.19 -12.44 -2.39
C ARG A 134 24.40 -12.24 -1.11
N ILE A 135 23.19 -11.73 -1.24
CA ILE A 135 22.28 -11.55 -0.12
C ILE A 135 20.99 -12.29 -0.42
N LYS A 136 20.67 -13.27 0.43
CA LYS A 136 19.37 -13.95 0.42
C LYS A 136 18.43 -13.23 1.38
N GLY A 137 17.34 -12.68 0.86
CA GLY A 137 16.30 -12.00 1.63
C GLY A 137 14.95 -12.71 1.54
N MET A 138 14.17 -12.66 2.62
CA MET A 138 12.77 -13.12 2.66
C MET A 138 11.84 -11.93 2.78
N ILE A 139 11.05 -11.68 1.73
CA ILE A 139 10.02 -10.66 1.72
C ILE A 139 8.70 -11.33 2.08
N GLN A 140 8.12 -10.97 3.22
CA GLN A 140 6.79 -11.42 3.61
C GLN A 140 5.76 -10.44 3.05
N GLY A 141 4.76 -10.99 2.36
CA GLY A 141 3.59 -10.25 1.92
C GLY A 141 2.41 -10.71 2.74
N GLN A 142 2.03 -9.90 3.71
CA GLN A 142 0.79 -10.16 4.44
C GLN A 142 -0.33 -9.47 3.65
N ALA A 143 -1.11 -10.27 2.93
CA ALA A 143 -2.40 -9.81 2.44
C ALA A 143 -3.17 -9.31 3.67
N LEU A 144 -3.52 -8.03 3.70
CA LEU A 144 -4.39 -7.51 4.73
C LEU A 144 -5.80 -8.08 4.48
N GLY A 145 -6.02 -9.32 4.92
CA GLY A 145 -7.33 -9.97 5.03
C GLY A 145 -8.10 -9.50 6.27
N GLY A 146 -7.96 -8.22 6.60
CA GLY A 146 -8.65 -7.50 7.67
C GLY A 146 -9.16 -6.17 7.11
N PRO A 147 -9.97 -5.40 7.86
CA PRO A 147 -10.67 -4.23 7.34
C PRO A 147 -9.66 -3.29 6.67
N PHE A 148 -9.67 -3.25 5.33
CA PHE A 148 -8.94 -2.21 4.60
C PHE A 148 -9.30 -0.88 5.26
N PRO A 149 -8.35 0.05 5.43
CA PRO A 149 -8.71 1.37 5.89
C PRO A 149 -9.70 1.92 4.88
N VAL A 150 -10.97 1.89 5.27
CA VAL A 150 -12.08 2.43 4.49
C VAL A 150 -11.67 3.84 4.13
N PRO A 151 -11.55 4.16 2.82
CA PRO A 151 -11.01 5.45 2.39
C PRO A 151 -11.67 6.58 3.14
N GLU A 152 -10.91 7.61 3.52
CA GLU A 152 -11.40 8.69 4.39
C GLU A 152 -12.70 9.31 3.88
N ILE A 153 -12.93 9.36 2.56
CA ILE A 153 -14.18 9.85 1.98
C ILE A 153 -15.43 9.12 2.48
N PHE A 154 -15.35 7.82 2.72
CA PHE A 154 -16.45 7.02 3.27
C PHE A 154 -16.59 7.21 4.78
N ARG A 155 -15.67 7.92 5.45
CA ARG A 155 -15.76 8.27 6.87
C ARG A 155 -16.26 9.69 7.11
N MET A 156 -16.42 10.50 6.06
CA MET A 156 -16.84 11.90 6.16
C MET A 156 -18.35 12.04 6.45
N GLY A 157 -19.20 11.12 5.97
CA GLY A 157 -20.65 11.23 6.11
C GLY A 157 -21.33 11.40 4.76
N LEU A 158 -21.84 12.60 4.44
CA LEU A 158 -22.49 12.88 3.15
C LEU A 158 -21.51 13.60 2.22
N VAL A 159 -21.09 12.93 1.15
CA VAL A 159 -20.14 13.47 0.17
C VAL A 159 -20.72 13.33 -1.23
N THR A 160 -20.80 14.44 -1.96
CA THR A 160 -21.24 14.45 -3.35
C THR A 160 -20.37 15.34 -4.24
N ALA A 161 -20.13 14.93 -5.49
CA ALA A 161 -19.48 15.78 -6.49
C ALA A 161 -20.48 16.78 -7.10
N GLY A 162 -21.77 16.48 -6.99
CA GLY A 162 -22.88 17.33 -7.38
C GLY A 162 -23.32 18.29 -6.28
N ARG A 163 -24.60 18.64 -6.31
CA ARG A 163 -25.25 19.48 -5.31
C ARG A 163 -25.77 18.63 -4.15
N LEU A 164 -25.58 19.11 -2.93
CA LEU A 164 -26.17 18.54 -1.71
C LEU A 164 -27.44 19.31 -1.33
N GLU A 165 -28.60 18.68 -1.37
CA GLU A 165 -29.89 19.26 -1.01
C GLU A 165 -30.49 18.56 0.22
N ILE A 166 -30.83 19.33 1.26
CA ILE A 166 -31.41 18.82 2.50
C ILE A 166 -32.73 19.58 2.76
N CYS A 167 -33.84 18.84 2.83
CA CYS A 167 -35.20 19.38 2.99
C CYS A 167 -35.84 19.01 4.35
N ASP A 168 -36.48 20.00 4.98
CA ASP A 168 -37.29 19.94 6.20
C ASP A 168 -36.52 19.58 7.49
N PRO A 169 -37.11 19.67 8.71
CA PRO A 169 -36.31 19.60 9.92
C PRO A 169 -35.63 18.24 10.02
N LEU A 170 -34.32 18.27 9.78
CA LEU A 170 -33.44 17.11 9.70
C LEU A 170 -32.51 17.14 10.91
N SER A 171 -32.36 16.01 11.60
CA SER A 171 -31.20 15.82 12.47
C SER A 171 -30.05 15.32 11.61
N VAL A 172 -29.05 16.17 11.36
CA VAL A 172 -27.81 15.80 10.65
C VAL A 172 -26.65 15.82 11.63
N GLN A 173 -26.03 14.67 11.83
CA GLN A 173 -24.85 14.51 12.67
C GLN A 173 -23.72 13.91 11.83
N GLY A 174 -22.86 14.73 11.24
CA GLY A 174 -21.77 14.26 10.37
C GLY A 174 -21.15 15.37 9.54
N ASP A 175 -20.10 15.05 8.78
CA ASP A 175 -19.55 16.02 7.83
C ASP A 175 -20.34 15.97 6.53
N LEU A 176 -20.39 17.12 5.87
CA LEU A 176 -21.12 17.36 4.63
C LEU A 176 -20.16 17.92 3.60
N HIS A 177 -20.18 17.38 2.39
CA HIS A 177 -19.44 17.92 1.26
C HIS A 177 -20.31 17.88 0.00
N GLY A 178 -20.41 19.01 -0.70
CA GLY A 178 -21.07 19.12 -1.99
C GLY A 178 -20.23 19.90 -2.98
N GLY A 179 -19.70 19.22 -4.00
CA GLY A 179 -18.80 19.79 -5.01
C GLY A 179 -19.40 20.93 -5.83
N ARG A 180 -20.74 20.98 -5.96
CA ARG A 180 -21.48 22.07 -6.62
C ARG A 180 -22.33 22.90 -5.64
N GLY A 181 -22.03 22.78 -4.35
CA GLY A 181 -22.67 23.51 -3.27
C GLY A 181 -23.71 22.70 -2.49
N VAL A 182 -24.19 23.33 -1.43
CA VAL A 182 -25.13 22.81 -0.43
C VAL A 182 -26.36 23.73 -0.35
N SER A 183 -27.55 23.15 -0.28
CA SER A 183 -28.82 23.84 -0.12
C SER A 183 -29.61 23.18 1.01
N ILE A 184 -29.87 23.91 2.09
CA ILE A 184 -30.58 23.40 3.28
C ILE A 184 -31.85 24.23 3.48
N THR A 185 -33.01 23.57 3.57
CA THR A 185 -34.32 24.19 3.78
C THR A 185 -35.07 23.40 4.85
N PRO A 186 -35.81 24.02 5.81
CA PRO A 186 -35.83 25.44 6.14
C PRO A 186 -34.55 25.87 6.88
N PHE A 187 -34.30 27.18 6.89
CA PHE A 187 -33.07 27.78 7.46
C PHE A 187 -32.84 27.45 8.96
N SER A 188 -33.86 27.03 9.70
CA SER A 188 -33.73 26.62 11.11
C SER A 188 -32.71 25.48 11.32
N VAL A 189 -32.54 24.61 10.32
CA VAL A 189 -31.50 23.56 10.32
C VAL A 189 -30.10 24.19 10.23
N GLY A 190 -29.95 25.31 9.51
CA GLY A 190 -28.68 26.04 9.40
C GLY A 190 -28.07 26.43 10.75
N GLN A 191 -28.89 26.75 11.76
CA GLN A 191 -28.37 27.06 13.10
C GLN A 191 -27.88 25.83 13.88
N GLN A 192 -28.56 24.68 13.74
CA GLN A 192 -28.04 23.41 14.28
C GLN A 192 -26.76 23.00 13.57
N LEU A 193 -26.67 23.29 12.26
CA LEU A 193 -25.45 23.05 11.52
C LEU A 193 -24.33 23.95 12.06
N LEU A 194 -24.53 25.25 12.29
CA LEU A 194 -23.46 26.10 12.87
C LEU A 194 -22.88 25.61 14.22
N GLN A 195 -23.60 24.75 14.95
CA GLN A 195 -23.15 24.17 16.22
C GLN A 195 -22.36 22.87 16.07
N ASN A 196 -22.60 22.04 15.04
CA ASN A 196 -21.73 20.89 14.77
C ASN A 196 -20.57 21.33 13.87
N ARG A 197 -19.42 20.65 13.94
CA ARG A 197 -18.23 21.03 13.18
C ARG A 197 -18.43 20.74 11.68
N PHE A 198 -19.03 21.65 10.92
CA PHE A 198 -19.14 21.49 9.47
C PHE A 198 -17.93 22.10 8.76
N SER A 199 -17.43 21.35 7.78
CA SER A 199 -16.68 21.90 6.65
C SER A 199 -17.64 21.99 5.47
N VAL A 200 -18.43 23.06 5.38
CA VAL A 200 -19.14 23.35 4.13
C VAL A 200 -18.10 23.95 3.18
N THR A 201 -17.58 23.15 2.26
CA THR A 201 -16.75 23.65 1.14
C THR A 201 -17.69 24.30 0.12
N GLN A 202 -18.27 25.43 0.49
CA GLN A 202 -18.93 26.34 -0.45
C GLN A 202 -18.10 27.61 -0.54
N GLY A 203 -17.62 27.91 -1.75
CA GLY A 203 -17.37 29.30 -2.11
C GLY A 203 -16.04 29.55 -2.79
N MET A 204 -16.12 30.49 -3.72
CA MET A 204 -15.02 31.16 -4.42
C MET A 204 -14.16 32.06 -3.51
N GLU A 205 -14.26 31.93 -2.19
CA GLU A 205 -13.38 32.62 -1.24
C GLU A 205 -12.21 31.70 -0.85
N SER A 206 -11.02 32.28 -0.80
CA SER A 206 -9.77 31.57 -0.56
C SER A 206 -9.80 30.83 0.77
N LEU A 207 -9.96 29.49 0.68
CA LEU A 207 -9.91 28.56 1.80
C LEU A 207 -8.61 28.73 2.60
N ARG A 208 -8.67 28.42 3.91
CA ARG A 208 -7.47 28.19 4.73
C ARG A 208 -6.52 27.25 3.98
N PRO A 209 -5.19 27.47 4.06
CA PRO A 209 -4.19 26.74 3.27
C PRO A 209 -4.26 25.22 3.44
N ASP A 210 -4.85 24.73 4.52
CA ASP A 210 -4.98 23.34 4.90
C ASP A 210 -6.13 22.59 4.17
N PHE A 211 -7.06 23.30 3.50
CA PHE A 211 -8.29 22.74 2.92
C PHE A 211 -8.37 22.83 1.38
N GLN A 212 -7.22 22.96 0.68
CA GLN A 212 -7.17 23.34 -0.73
C GLN A 212 -7.49 22.23 -1.77
N ARG A 213 -7.79 20.99 -1.37
CA ARG A 213 -8.16 19.95 -2.35
C ARG A 213 -9.56 19.45 -2.10
N MET A 214 -10.44 19.75 -3.07
CA MET A 214 -11.72 19.06 -3.21
C MET A 214 -11.44 17.55 -3.20
N PRO A 215 -12.00 16.78 -2.24
CA PRO A 215 -11.74 15.35 -2.18
C PRO A 215 -12.13 14.73 -3.52
N ASP A 216 -11.21 13.99 -4.12
CA ASP A 216 -11.51 13.26 -5.35
C ASP A 216 -12.51 12.15 -5.01
N ILE A 217 -13.72 12.28 -5.55
CA ILE A 217 -14.80 11.34 -5.27
C ILE A 217 -14.56 10.15 -6.20
N PRO A 218 -14.36 8.92 -5.67
CA PRO A 218 -14.03 7.79 -6.50
C PRO A 218 -15.23 7.40 -7.36
N ARG A 219 -14.96 7.12 -8.64
CA ARG A 219 -15.93 6.50 -9.56
C ARG A 219 -15.78 4.99 -9.54
N ILE A 220 -16.90 4.29 -9.60
CA ILE A 220 -16.94 2.84 -9.80
C ILE A 220 -16.69 2.59 -11.28
N THR A 221 -15.51 2.08 -11.63
CA THR A 221 -15.13 1.82 -13.03
C THR A 221 -15.67 0.46 -13.51
N GLU A 222 -15.69 0.24 -14.82
CA GLU A 222 -16.06 -1.08 -15.37
C GLU A 222 -15.12 -2.19 -14.85
N SER A 223 -13.80 -1.90 -14.78
CA SER A 223 -12.83 -2.83 -14.18
C SER A 223 -13.23 -3.21 -12.76
N ARG A 224 -13.71 -2.24 -11.98
CA ARG A 224 -14.15 -2.49 -10.60
C ARG A 224 -15.42 -3.35 -10.53
N PHE A 225 -16.35 -3.17 -11.47
CA PHE A 225 -17.49 -4.09 -11.59
C PHE A 225 -17.05 -5.51 -11.95
N GLN A 226 -16.01 -5.68 -12.78
CA GLN A 226 -15.44 -7.00 -13.06
C GLN A 226 -14.80 -7.61 -11.80
N ASP A 227 -14.13 -6.82 -10.96
CA ASP A 227 -13.61 -7.31 -9.67
C ASP A 227 -14.73 -7.79 -8.76
N TYR A 228 -15.83 -7.04 -8.65
CA TYR A 228 -17.01 -7.46 -7.88
C TYR A 228 -17.68 -8.70 -8.47
N LEU A 229 -17.74 -8.79 -9.79
CA LEU A 229 -18.29 -9.94 -10.49
C LEU A 229 -17.46 -11.20 -10.22
N ALA A 230 -16.13 -11.09 -10.25
CA ALA A 230 -15.21 -12.18 -9.94
C ALA A 230 -15.29 -12.56 -8.45
N ALA A 231 -15.34 -11.56 -7.56
CA ALA A 231 -15.52 -11.77 -6.13
C ALA A 231 -16.88 -12.42 -5.82
N ALA A 232 -17.91 -12.20 -6.64
CA ALA A 232 -19.23 -12.81 -6.49
C ALA A 232 -19.32 -14.28 -6.98
N ALA A 233 -18.19 -14.98 -7.13
CA ALA A 233 -18.18 -16.43 -7.31
C ALA A 233 -18.64 -17.17 -6.04
N SER A 234 -19.11 -18.42 -6.17
CA SER A 234 -19.64 -19.24 -5.06
C SER A 234 -18.79 -19.11 -3.78
N PRO A 235 -19.36 -18.71 -2.62
CA PRO A 235 -20.76 -18.83 -2.18
C PRO A 235 -21.67 -17.60 -2.45
N HIS A 236 -21.21 -16.64 -3.25
CA HIS A 236 -21.92 -15.41 -3.54
C HIS A 236 -22.96 -15.56 -4.66
N GLN A 237 -23.85 -14.57 -4.84
CA GLN A 237 -24.97 -14.64 -5.78
C GLN A 237 -24.82 -13.63 -6.92
N ARG A 238 -24.98 -14.12 -8.15
CA ARG A 238 -24.99 -13.31 -9.37
C ARG A 238 -26.36 -13.37 -10.02
N PHE A 239 -26.87 -12.21 -10.41
CA PHE A 239 -28.09 -12.06 -11.17
C PHE A 239 -27.83 -11.28 -12.46
N SER A 240 -28.50 -11.70 -13.54
CA SER A 240 -28.46 -10.99 -14.83
C SER A 240 -29.77 -10.27 -15.08
N GLY A 241 -29.71 -9.07 -15.67
CA GLY A 241 -30.87 -8.22 -15.87
C GLY A 241 -31.40 -7.62 -14.57
N SER A 242 -32.45 -6.79 -14.68
CA SER A 242 -33.04 -6.12 -13.53
C SER A 242 -33.77 -7.09 -12.60
N GLN A 243 -33.63 -6.89 -11.29
CA GLN A 243 -34.12 -7.79 -10.25
C GLN A 243 -35.01 -7.09 -9.25
N SER A 244 -35.90 -7.87 -8.62
CA SER A 244 -36.63 -7.48 -7.42
C SER A 244 -36.37 -8.53 -6.35
N LEU A 245 -35.66 -8.15 -5.29
CA LEU A 245 -35.23 -9.06 -4.23
C LEU A 245 -35.79 -8.63 -2.87
N THR A 246 -36.10 -9.62 -2.04
CA THR A 246 -36.36 -9.41 -0.61
C THR A 246 -35.27 -10.15 0.16
N LEU A 247 -34.47 -9.42 0.93
CA LEU A 247 -33.38 -9.98 1.74
C LEU A 247 -33.65 -9.71 3.21
N LYS A 248 -33.34 -10.68 4.06
CA LYS A 248 -33.65 -10.64 5.49
C LYS A 248 -32.51 -11.18 6.34
N GLY A 249 -32.22 -10.48 7.44
CA GLY A 249 -31.24 -10.91 8.45
C GLY A 249 -29.78 -10.85 7.97
N ASP A 250 -28.91 -11.52 8.72
CA ASP A 250 -27.48 -11.65 8.44
C ASP A 250 -27.25 -12.44 7.14
N GLN A 251 -26.55 -11.82 6.17
CA GLN A 251 -26.19 -12.48 4.91
C GLN A 251 -24.79 -13.13 4.93
N GLU A 252 -24.15 -13.23 6.09
CA GLU A 252 -22.87 -13.92 6.30
C GLU A 252 -21.72 -13.37 5.45
N GLY A 253 -21.74 -12.07 5.15
CA GLY A 253 -20.76 -11.41 4.30
C GLY A 253 -20.95 -11.69 2.80
N LYS A 254 -22.12 -12.17 2.37
CA LYS A 254 -22.37 -12.46 0.95
C LYS A 254 -22.37 -11.18 0.10
N ILE A 255 -21.84 -11.33 -1.11
CA ILE A 255 -21.96 -10.37 -2.19
C ILE A 255 -23.12 -10.78 -3.08
N PHE A 256 -24.00 -9.83 -3.38
CA PHE A 256 -25.04 -9.95 -4.39
C PHE A 256 -24.68 -9.02 -5.54
N TYR A 257 -24.31 -9.58 -6.69
CA TYR A 257 -23.98 -8.84 -7.90
C TYR A 257 -25.16 -8.86 -8.87
N ILE A 258 -25.68 -7.69 -9.25
CA ILE A 258 -26.82 -7.51 -10.16
C ILE A 258 -26.34 -6.77 -11.41
N ASP A 259 -26.38 -7.46 -12.56
CA ASP A 259 -26.08 -6.89 -13.88
C ASP A 259 -27.34 -6.25 -14.49
N GLY A 260 -27.84 -5.21 -13.84
CA GLY A 260 -29.10 -4.52 -14.17
C GLY A 260 -29.51 -3.55 -13.06
N ASP A 261 -30.79 -3.19 -13.00
CA ASP A 261 -31.35 -2.43 -11.89
C ASP A 261 -31.80 -3.35 -10.74
N LEU A 262 -31.88 -2.84 -9.52
CA LEU A 262 -32.35 -3.59 -8.37
C LEU A 262 -33.42 -2.83 -7.58
N LEU A 263 -34.57 -3.47 -7.37
CA LEU A 263 -35.53 -3.11 -6.33
C LEU A 263 -35.33 -4.06 -5.13
N LEU A 264 -34.77 -3.55 -4.04
CA LEU A 264 -34.47 -4.30 -2.83
C LEU A 264 -35.44 -3.96 -1.71
N LYS A 265 -36.10 -4.98 -1.16
CA LYS A 265 -36.79 -4.91 0.12
C LYS A 265 -35.89 -5.51 1.21
N ALA A 266 -35.38 -4.67 2.11
CA ALA A 266 -34.50 -5.06 3.21
C ALA A 266 -35.30 -5.22 4.51
N GLU A 267 -35.27 -6.41 5.10
CA GLU A 267 -35.92 -6.71 6.38
C GLU A 267 -34.84 -7.07 7.42
N ASP A 268 -34.40 -6.09 8.22
CA ASP A 268 -33.35 -6.29 9.23
C ASP A 268 -32.05 -6.88 8.66
N LEU A 269 -31.69 -6.41 7.46
CA LEU A 269 -30.56 -6.88 6.68
C LEU A 269 -29.22 -6.46 7.32
N SER A 270 -28.23 -7.37 7.39
CA SER A 270 -26.87 -7.06 7.85
C SER A 270 -25.80 -7.92 7.14
N ARG A 271 -24.52 -7.53 7.30
CA ARG A 271 -23.34 -8.26 6.77
C ARG A 271 -23.47 -8.63 5.29
N VAL A 272 -23.77 -7.64 4.45
CA VAL A 272 -24.00 -7.85 3.03
C VAL A 272 -23.35 -6.79 2.16
N VAL A 273 -22.92 -7.19 0.97
CA VAL A 273 -22.51 -6.26 -0.09
C VAL A 273 -23.43 -6.41 -1.28
N ILE A 274 -24.17 -5.35 -1.59
CA ILE A 274 -25.06 -5.29 -2.75
C ILE A 274 -24.38 -4.45 -3.82
N VAL A 275 -24.05 -5.07 -4.96
CA VAL A 275 -23.43 -4.41 -6.11
C VAL A 275 -24.40 -4.43 -7.28
N VAL A 276 -24.73 -3.25 -7.81
CA VAL A 276 -25.71 -3.07 -8.88
C VAL A 276 -25.09 -2.26 -10.00
N LYS A 277 -25.03 -2.81 -11.22
CA LYS A 277 -24.46 -2.08 -12.37
C LYS A 277 -25.35 -0.91 -12.81
N GLY A 278 -26.68 -1.07 -12.69
CA GLY A 278 -27.69 -0.05 -12.93
C GLY A 278 -28.10 0.72 -11.67
N ASN A 279 -29.37 1.11 -11.62
CA ASN A 279 -29.97 1.87 -10.52
C ASN A 279 -30.39 0.96 -9.37
N LEU A 280 -30.30 1.48 -8.15
CA LEU A 280 -30.67 0.77 -6.92
C LEU A 280 -31.80 1.51 -6.22
N THR A 281 -32.92 0.83 -5.96
CA THR A 281 -33.97 1.29 -5.06
C THR A 281 -34.01 0.38 -3.83
N VAL A 282 -33.83 0.93 -2.64
CA VAL A 282 -33.88 0.17 -1.37
C VAL A 282 -35.05 0.64 -0.54
N ALA A 283 -35.88 -0.29 -0.06
CA ALA A 283 -36.94 -0.01 0.90
C ALA A 283 -36.79 -0.91 2.14
N GLY A 284 -37.02 -0.36 3.33
CA GLY A 284 -36.99 -1.12 4.59
C GLY A 284 -35.88 -0.67 5.54
N ASN A 285 -35.22 -1.63 6.19
CA ASN A 285 -34.32 -1.41 7.33
C ASN A 285 -33.16 -2.39 7.33
N THR A 286 -32.03 -1.96 7.89
CA THR A 286 -30.80 -2.75 8.06
C THR A 286 -30.31 -2.64 9.51
N LEU A 287 -29.51 -3.60 9.96
CA LEU A 287 -28.95 -3.65 11.31
C LEU A 287 -27.44 -3.42 11.28
N PHE A 288 -26.88 -3.02 12.43
CA PHE A 288 -25.45 -3.16 12.68
C PHE A 288 -25.11 -4.61 13.05
N ASP A 289 -23.83 -4.97 12.93
CA ASP A 289 -23.33 -6.18 13.60
C ASP A 289 -23.35 -6.07 15.13
N SER A 290 -22.96 -7.15 15.80
CA SER A 290 -22.82 -7.22 17.26
C SER A 290 -21.81 -6.23 17.84
N GLU A 291 -20.86 -5.74 17.05
CA GLU A 291 -19.82 -4.79 17.46
C GLU A 291 -20.22 -3.32 17.17
N LYS A 292 -21.42 -3.12 16.63
CA LYS A 292 -21.93 -1.84 16.14
C LYS A 292 -21.05 -1.25 15.03
N THR A 293 -20.49 -2.08 14.16
CA THR A 293 -19.79 -1.63 12.95
C THR A 293 -20.70 -1.72 11.74
N LEU A 294 -20.45 -0.84 10.76
CA LEU A 294 -21.13 -0.87 9.48
C LEU A 294 -20.51 -1.93 8.58
N ASP A 295 -21.25 -3.02 8.43
CA ASP A 295 -20.92 -4.21 7.67
C ASP A 295 -21.78 -4.37 6.41
N THR A 296 -22.57 -3.34 6.07
CA THR A 296 -23.52 -3.38 4.97
C THR A 296 -23.18 -2.28 3.97
N ALA A 297 -22.97 -2.67 2.71
CA ALA A 297 -22.59 -1.76 1.63
C ALA A 297 -23.52 -1.89 0.43
N PHE A 298 -23.90 -0.73 -0.12
CA PHE A 298 -24.72 -0.58 -1.32
C PHE A 298 -23.91 0.17 -2.38
N ILE A 299 -23.55 -0.50 -3.46
CA ILE A 299 -22.68 0.01 -4.51
C ILE A 299 -23.46 0.01 -5.83
N SER A 300 -23.62 1.17 -6.45
CA SER A 300 -24.46 1.33 -7.65
C SER A 300 -23.79 2.13 -8.76
N GLY A 301 -23.77 1.58 -9.97
CA GLY A 301 -23.29 2.26 -11.17
C GLY A 301 -24.26 3.32 -11.71
N GLY A 302 -25.54 3.20 -11.40
CA GLY A 302 -26.58 4.21 -11.63
C GLY A 302 -26.85 5.06 -10.40
N GLY A 303 -28.07 5.59 -10.28
CA GLY A 303 -28.53 6.33 -9.10
C GLY A 303 -29.04 5.41 -7.99
N VAL A 304 -29.10 5.95 -6.77
CA VAL A 304 -29.62 5.25 -5.58
C VAL A 304 -30.83 6.00 -5.04
N VAL A 305 -31.94 5.29 -4.83
CA VAL A 305 -33.13 5.78 -4.14
C VAL A 305 -33.34 4.94 -2.88
N VAL A 306 -33.47 5.57 -1.71
CA VAL A 306 -33.74 4.86 -0.46
C VAL A 306 -35.06 5.32 0.16
N HIS A 307 -35.82 4.35 0.66
CA HIS A 307 -37.08 4.49 1.36
C HIS A 307 -36.97 3.83 2.74
N PRO A 308 -36.28 4.47 3.70
CA PRO A 308 -36.15 3.91 5.05
C PRO A 308 -37.54 3.79 5.70
N GLN A 309 -37.78 2.68 6.40
CA GLN A 309 -39.01 2.47 7.20
C GLN A 309 -38.73 2.56 8.72
N GLY A 310 -37.53 3.00 9.08
CA GLY A 310 -37.00 3.04 10.43
C GLY A 310 -35.56 3.52 10.38
N GLU A 311 -34.61 2.62 10.66
CA GLU A 311 -33.18 2.89 10.49
C GLU A 311 -32.61 2.09 9.30
N LEU A 312 -31.87 2.79 8.44
CA LEU A 312 -31.10 2.21 7.34
C LEU A 312 -29.62 2.50 7.58
N ASN A 313 -28.95 1.52 8.16
CA ASN A 313 -27.53 1.46 8.46
C ASN A 313 -26.74 0.93 7.25
N GLY A 314 -25.82 1.72 6.71
CA GLY A 314 -24.99 1.25 5.60
C GLY A 314 -24.08 2.31 5.00
N VAL A 315 -23.19 1.85 4.13
CA VAL A 315 -22.42 2.71 3.24
C VAL A 315 -23.02 2.67 1.85
N PHE A 316 -23.31 3.84 1.28
CA PHE A 316 -23.87 4.01 -0.06
C PHE A 316 -22.81 4.63 -0.97
N TRP A 317 -22.47 3.94 -2.06
CA TRP A 317 -21.54 4.43 -3.08
C TRP A 317 -22.22 4.41 -4.44
N THR A 318 -22.35 5.57 -5.08
CA THR A 318 -23.06 5.68 -6.35
C THR A 318 -22.33 6.56 -7.37
N ASN A 319 -22.31 6.10 -8.62
CA ASN A 319 -21.87 6.88 -9.78
C ASN A 319 -22.96 7.87 -10.28
N GLY A 320 -24.20 7.72 -9.82
CA GLY A 320 -25.31 8.61 -10.11
C GLY A 320 -25.65 9.51 -8.92
N SER A 321 -26.90 9.96 -8.89
CA SER A 321 -27.47 10.74 -7.80
C SER A 321 -27.97 9.83 -6.67
N PHE A 322 -27.97 10.35 -5.45
CA PHE A 322 -28.56 9.71 -4.28
C PHE A 322 -29.80 10.46 -3.81
N LEU A 323 -30.92 9.77 -3.63
CA LEU A 323 -32.17 10.33 -3.12
C LEU A 323 -32.67 9.52 -1.93
N ALA A 324 -32.79 10.14 -0.77
CA ALA A 324 -33.54 9.58 0.36
C ALA A 324 -34.97 10.13 0.37
N ALA A 325 -35.97 9.26 0.26
CA ALA A 325 -37.38 9.63 0.15
C ALA A 325 -38.24 8.91 1.20
N GLY A 326 -39.02 9.68 1.94
CA GLY A 326 -39.88 9.19 3.04
C GLY A 326 -39.29 9.51 4.41
N PRO A 327 -40.05 9.30 5.51
CA PRO A 327 -39.55 9.50 6.86
C PRO A 327 -38.64 8.34 7.30
N GLY A 328 -37.61 8.62 8.08
CA GLY A 328 -36.73 7.58 8.63
C GLY A 328 -35.36 8.11 9.01
N LYS A 329 -34.40 7.21 9.25
CA LYS A 329 -33.02 7.59 9.61
C LYS A 329 -32.03 6.77 8.81
N ILE A 330 -30.99 7.43 8.29
CA ILE A 330 -29.84 6.80 7.64
C ILE A 330 -28.65 6.93 8.58
N ARG A 331 -27.94 5.83 8.84
CA ARG A 331 -26.68 5.86 9.60
C ARG A 331 -25.54 5.30 8.77
N GLY A 332 -24.45 6.05 8.68
CA GLY A 332 -23.25 5.65 7.94
C GLY A 332 -22.71 6.71 7.02
N ALA A 333 -22.52 6.37 5.74
CA ALA A 333 -21.90 7.25 4.79
C ALA A 333 -22.54 7.14 3.40
N VAL A 334 -22.61 8.26 2.70
CA VAL A 334 -23.13 8.36 1.34
C VAL A 334 -22.09 9.08 0.50
N VAL A 335 -21.62 8.42 -0.56
CA VAL A 335 -20.65 8.95 -1.52
C VAL A 335 -21.28 8.90 -2.91
N ALA A 336 -21.56 10.05 -3.50
CA ALA A 336 -22.25 10.17 -4.78
C ALA A 336 -21.48 11.02 -5.80
N GLN A 337 -21.41 10.57 -7.05
CA GLN A 337 -20.89 11.40 -8.14
C GLN A 337 -21.92 12.43 -8.63
N GLY A 338 -23.20 12.06 -8.65
CA GLY A 338 -24.32 12.96 -8.95
C GLY A 338 -24.80 13.70 -7.71
N ASP A 339 -25.96 14.34 -7.81
CA ASP A 339 -26.53 15.12 -6.71
C ASP A 339 -26.95 14.24 -5.54
N LEU A 340 -26.89 14.76 -4.32
CA LEU A 340 -27.36 14.10 -3.11
C LEU A 340 -28.55 14.88 -2.55
N ARG A 341 -29.72 14.25 -2.46
CA ARG A 341 -30.93 14.85 -1.90
C ARG A 341 -31.46 14.03 -0.73
N LEU A 342 -31.59 14.69 0.43
CA LEU A 342 -32.32 14.16 1.57
C LEU A 342 -33.71 14.81 1.62
N GLY A 343 -34.74 13.99 1.43
CA GLY A 343 -36.14 14.40 1.49
C GLY A 343 -36.64 14.67 2.90
N THR A 344 -37.88 15.13 2.99
CA THR A 344 -38.55 15.52 4.23
C THR A 344 -38.65 14.36 5.23
N GLY A 345 -38.28 14.63 6.49
CA GLY A 345 -38.43 13.68 7.60
C GLY A 345 -37.34 12.61 7.69
N ILE A 346 -36.27 12.72 6.90
CA ILE A 346 -35.08 11.88 7.03
C ILE A 346 -34.23 12.37 8.22
N GLY A 347 -33.51 11.48 8.89
CA GLY A 347 -32.40 11.81 9.78
C GLY A 347 -31.11 11.25 9.20
N PHE A 348 -29.97 11.89 9.44
CA PHE A 348 -28.66 11.36 9.07
C PHE A 348 -27.70 11.38 10.25
N GLU A 349 -27.04 10.25 10.50
CA GLU A 349 -25.98 10.12 11.50
C GLU A 349 -24.77 9.41 10.89
N ARG A 350 -23.62 10.08 10.88
CA ARG A 350 -22.37 9.53 10.41
C ARG A 350 -21.89 8.45 11.37
N GLU A 351 -21.46 7.32 10.80
CA GLU A 351 -20.73 6.28 11.55
C GLU A 351 -19.36 6.09 10.89
N THR A 352 -18.31 6.10 11.72
CA THR A 352 -16.92 6.01 11.29
C THR A 352 -16.36 4.60 11.40
N ARG A 353 -17.00 3.73 12.19
CA ARG A 353 -16.63 2.33 12.36
C ARG A 353 -17.24 1.52 11.23
N ILE A 354 -16.56 1.50 10.09
CA ILE A 354 -16.96 0.77 8.89
C ILE A 354 -16.04 -0.43 8.71
N ALA A 355 -16.62 -1.63 8.60
CA ALA A 355 -15.93 -2.90 8.43
C ALA A 355 -16.29 -3.51 7.07
N GLN A 356 -16.06 -2.76 5.99
CA GLN A 356 -16.42 -3.19 4.64
C GLN A 356 -15.23 -3.16 3.69
N ALA A 357 -14.71 -4.37 3.41
CA ALA A 357 -13.51 -4.56 2.61
C ALA A 357 -13.68 -4.12 1.15
N PHE A 358 -14.91 -4.18 0.64
CA PHE A 358 -15.22 -3.93 -0.77
C PHE A 358 -15.28 -2.44 -1.15
N LEU A 359 -15.18 -1.54 -0.17
CA LEU A 359 -15.18 -0.08 -0.36
C LEU A 359 -13.80 0.50 -0.72
N SER A 360 -12.72 -0.25 -0.54
CA SER A 360 -11.38 0.25 -0.87
C SER A 360 -11.15 0.20 -2.39
N PRO A 361 -10.93 1.33 -3.09
CA PRO A 361 -10.64 1.35 -4.52
C PRO A 361 -9.24 0.81 -4.85
N LEU A 362 -8.40 0.56 -3.83
CA LEU A 362 -7.05 0.07 -4.01
C LEU A 362 -7.07 -1.46 -4.14
N ALA A 363 -6.20 -1.98 -5.02
CA ALA A 363 -5.81 -3.40 -5.05
C ALA A 363 -5.57 -3.92 -3.62
N PRO A 364 -5.75 -5.22 -3.34
CA PRO A 364 -5.50 -5.80 -2.01
C PRO A 364 -4.20 -5.21 -1.45
N ALA A 365 -4.34 -4.40 -0.40
CA ALA A 365 -3.20 -3.78 0.26
C ALA A 365 -2.40 -4.91 0.90
N VAL A 366 -1.32 -5.32 0.25
CA VAL A 366 -0.36 -6.23 0.83
C VAL A 366 0.67 -5.37 1.54
N THR A 367 0.81 -5.57 2.84
CA THR A 367 1.95 -5.00 3.55
C THR A 367 3.15 -5.89 3.31
N PHE A 368 4.23 -5.27 2.84
CA PHE A 368 5.49 -5.95 2.58
C PHE A 368 6.54 -5.52 3.59
N HIS A 369 7.11 -6.50 4.27
CA HIS A 369 8.24 -6.32 5.16
C HIS A 369 9.33 -7.35 4.88
N LEU A 370 10.57 -6.94 5.08
CA LEU A 370 11.72 -7.84 5.03
C LEU A 370 11.81 -8.58 6.35
N ALA A 371 11.50 -9.88 6.35
CA ALA A 371 11.47 -10.69 7.56
C ALA A 371 12.88 -11.10 8.04
N GLY A 372 13.86 -11.05 7.14
CA GLY A 372 15.26 -11.31 7.43
C GLY A 372 16.08 -11.40 6.15
N TRP A 373 17.39 -11.30 6.29
CA TRP A 373 18.34 -11.56 5.21
C TRP A 373 19.65 -12.12 5.76
N SER A 374 20.39 -12.82 4.90
CA SER A 374 21.70 -13.40 5.21
C SER A 374 22.65 -13.20 4.04
N GLN A 375 23.89 -12.81 4.31
CA GLN A 375 24.97 -12.80 3.34
C GLN A 375 25.49 -14.23 3.12
N GLN A 376 25.71 -14.63 1.87
CA GLN A 376 26.17 -15.98 1.49
C GLN A 376 27.64 -16.03 1.10
#